data_AF-K6ZHC3-F1
#
_entry.id   AF-K6ZHC3-F1
#
_cell.length_a   1.000
_cell.length_b   1.000
_cell.length_c   1.000
_cell.angle_alpha   90.00
_cell.angle_beta   90.00
_cell.angle_gamma   90.00
#
_symmetry.space_group_name_H-M   'P 1'
#
loop_
_entity.id
_entity.type
_entity.pdbx_description
1 polymer ?
#
loop_
_entity_poly.entity_id
_entity_poly.type
_entity_poly.pdbx_seq_one_letter_code
_entity_poly.pdbx_strand_id
1 'polypeptide(L)' 'MNIQSNAKTLTLGVDTHLEKHVAVLVNNIGQVVDTKEVAVTTLG' A
#
# COMPACT_ATOMS: atom_id res chain seq x y z
N MET A 1 -12.51 29.88 4.92
CA MET A 1 -13.04 28.69 4.23
C MET A 1 -12.64 27.47 5.07
N ASN A 2 -13.58 26.83 5.75
CA ASN A 2 -13.28 25.65 6.58
C ASN A 2 -13.56 24.39 5.77
N ILE A 3 -12.55 23.89 5.04
CA ILE A 3 -12.65 22.62 4.34
C ILE A 3 -12.36 21.53 5.36
N GLN A 4 -13.41 20.96 5.96
CA GLN A 4 -13.28 19.71 6.70
C GLN A 4 -12.96 18.61 5.69
N SER A 5 -11.68 18.35 5.48
CA SER A 5 -11.21 17.22 4.69
C SER A 5 -11.55 15.94 5.46
N ASN A 6 -12.60 15.27 5.03
CA ASN A 6 -12.95 13.90 5.39
C ASN A 6 -12.08 12.87 4.63
N ALA A 7 -10.92 13.28 4.13
CA ALA A 7 -9.97 12.39 3.48
C ALA A 7 -9.50 11.35 4.49
N LYS A 8 -9.95 10.11 4.32
CA LYS A 8 -9.42 8.96 5.04
C LYS A 8 -7.97 8.77 4.59
N THR A 9 -7.02 9.14 5.44
CA THR A 9 -5.60 8.91 5.16
C THR A 9 -5.34 7.42 5.07
N LEU A 10 -4.70 7.01 3.98
CA LEU A 10 -4.23 5.66 3.74
C LEU A 10 -2.71 5.70 3.56
N THR A 11 -2.03 4.70 4.11
CA THR A 11 -0.59 4.49 3.97
C THR A 11 -0.37 3.28 3.07
N LEU A 12 0.45 3.44 2.02
CA LEU A 12 0.88 2.34 1.16
C LEU A 12 2.28 1.90 1.57
N GLY A 13 2.41 0.70 2.13
CA GLY A 13 3.69 0.04 2.36
C GLY A 13 4.05 -0.85 1.17
N VAL A 14 5.31 -0.86 0.77
CA VAL A 14 5.82 -1.75 -0.29
C VAL A 14 7.05 -2.50 0.23
N ASP A 15 7.02 -3.82 0.16
CA ASP A 15 8.17 -4.70 0.38
C ASP A 15 8.60 -5.28 -0.96
N THR A 16 9.88 -5.16 -1.29
CA THR A 16 10.44 -5.54 -2.59
C THR A 16 11.48 -6.66 -2.51
N HIS A 17 11.44 -7.53 -1.50
CA HIS A 17 12.46 -8.57 -1.35
C HIS A 17 12.46 -9.63 -2.48
N LEU A 18 13.63 -9.78 -3.10
CA LEU A 18 14.10 -10.84 -4.00
C LEU A 18 13.24 -11.10 -5.26
N GLU A 19 12.11 -11.77 -5.13
CA GLU A 19 11.35 -12.34 -6.26
C GLU A 19 9.89 -11.88 -6.28
N LYS A 20 9.49 -11.12 -5.26
CA LYS A 20 8.12 -10.70 -5.03
C LYS A 20 8.08 -9.28 -4.52
N HIS A 21 7.21 -8.48 -5.12
CA HIS A 21 6.83 -7.19 -4.57
C HIS A 21 5.47 -7.33 -3.90
N VAL A 22 5.37 -6.89 -2.65
CA VAL A 22 4.13 -6.90 -1.88
C VAL A 22 3.78 -5.48 -1.52
N ALA A 23 2.62 -5.03 -1.96
CA ALA A 23 2.04 -3.75 -1.59
C ALA A 23 0.93 -3.98 -0.54
N VAL A 24 0.99 -3.26 0.57
CA VAL A 24 0.01 -3.33 1.67
C VAL A 24 -0.58 -1.95 1.87
N LEU A 25 -1.90 -1.85 1.77
CA LEU A 25 -2.64 -0.62 2.02
C LEU A 25 -3.18 -0.65 3.46
N VAL A 26 -2.83 0.36 4.24
CA VAL A 26 -3.15 0.44 5.67
C VAL A 26 -3.93 1.72 5.95
N ASN A 27 -4.92 1.67 6.83
CA ASN A 27 -5.62 2.87 7.30
C ASN A 27 -4.88 3.56 8.45
N ASN A 28 -5.41 4.70 8.88
CA ASN A 28 -4.84 5.52 9.95
C ASN A 28 -4.81 4.85 11.34
N ILE A 29 -5.54 3.75 11.55
CA ILE A 29 -5.48 2.97 12.81
C ILE A 29 -4.61 1.71 12.67
N GLY A 30 -3.84 1.59 11.58
CA GLY A 30 -2.91 0.48 11.37
C GLY A 30 -3.58 -0.81 10.89
N GLN A 31 -4.85 -0.79 10.49
CA GLN A 31 -5.51 -1.97 9.92
C GLN A 31 -5.18 -2.10 8.43
N VAL A 32 -4.91 -3.33 8.01
CA VAL A 32 -4.76 -3.68 6.59
C VAL A 32 -6.12 -3.60 5.91
N VAL A 33 -6.18 -2.78 4.86
CA VAL A 33 -7.34 -2.59 3.99
C VAL A 33 -7.24 -3.50 2.77
N ASP A 34 -6.04 -3.63 2.20
CA ASP A 34 -5.77 -4.48 1.03
C ASP A 34 -4.32 -4.92 0.99
N THR A 35 -4.07 -6.04 0.32
CA THR A 35 -2.73 -6.57 0.04
C THR A 35 -2.66 -7.03 -1.40
N LYS A 36 -1.68 -6.53 -2.15
CA LYS A 36 -1.42 -6.94 -3.53
C LYS A 36 -0.01 -7.47 -3.70
N GLU A 37 0.08 -8.65 -4.30
CA GLU A 37 1.34 -9.28 -4.64
C GLU A 37 1.60 -9.16 -6.13
N VAL A 38 2.83 -8.82 -6.49
CA VAL A 38 3.31 -8.70 -7.86
C VAL A 38 4.57 -9.53 -7.98
N ALA A 39 4.54 -10.55 -8.86
CA ALA A 39 5.74 -11.33 -9.17
C ALA A 39 6.76 -10.46 -9.89
N VAL A 40 8.03 -10.57 -9.51
CA VAL A 40 9.11 -9.88 -10.22
C VAL A 40 9.42 -10.68 -11.48
N THR A 41 8.83 -10.29 -12.61
CA THR A 41 9.32 -10.73 -13.91
C THR A 41 10.62 -9.99 -14.21
N THR A 42 11.74 -10.70 -14.13
CA THR A 42 12.97 -10.25 -14.79
C THR A 42 12.72 -10.24 -16.30
N LEU A 43 12.75 -9.06 -16.91
CA LEU A 43 12.88 -8.96 -18.36
C LEU A 43 14.32 -9.41 -18.67
N GLY A 44 14.45 -10.66 -19.13
CA GLY A 44 15.72 -11.26 -19.54
C GLY A 44 16.32 -10.59 -20.77
#